data_AF-A0A4Y7RLZ2-F1
#
_entry.id   AF-A0A4Y7RLZ2-F1
#
_cell.length_a   1.000
_cell.length_b   1.000
_cell.length_c   1.000
_cell.angle_alpha   90.00
_cell.angle_beta   90.00
_cell.angle_gamma   90.00
#
_symmetry.space_group_name_H-M   'P 1'
#
loop_
_entity.id
_entity.type
_entity.pdbx_description
1 polymer ?
#
loop_
_entity_poly.entity_id
_entity_poly.type
_entity_poly.pdbx_seq_one_letter_code
_entity_poly.pdbx_strand_id
1 'polypeptide(L)'
;MDEELFRHLVFLEKDSGIDMEEFIKLGYFIRCNDTVYRTEKLEEELKEFIEVKKESLFAAIKELGSAKDINKVMELAGIQQFITFSILADELVREGRIVKDKENICLLK
;
A
#
# COMPACT_ATOMS: atom_id res chain seq x y z
N MET A 1 -7.59 -7.22 -5.67
CA MET A 1 -6.39 -7.78 -5.01
C MET A 1 -6.55 -7.68 -3.49
N ASP A 2 -6.03 -8.66 -2.73
CA ASP A 2 -5.96 -8.59 -1.26
C ASP A 2 -4.62 -7.99 -0.76
N GLU A 3 -4.49 -7.78 0.55
CA GLU A 3 -3.30 -7.17 1.15
C GLU A 3 -2.03 -8.01 1.04
N GLU A 4 -2.16 -9.34 1.01
CA GLU A 4 -1.01 -10.24 0.92
C GLU A 4 -0.40 -10.22 -0.48
N LEU A 5 -1.26 -10.32 -1.50
CA LEU A 5 -0.86 -10.17 -2.89
C LEU A 5 -0.30 -8.77 -3.14
N PHE A 6 -0.93 -7.72 -2.60
CA PHE A 6 -0.42 -6.34 -2.68
C PHE A 6 1.00 -6.23 -2.11
N ARG A 7 1.24 -6.74 -0.89
CA ARG A 7 2.58 -6.73 -0.28
C ARG A 7 3.60 -7.44 -1.16
N HIS A 8 3.28 -8.64 -1.64
CA HIS A 8 4.19 -9.41 -2.47
C HIS A 8 4.54 -8.64 -3.76
N LEU A 9 3.55 -8.11 -4.47
CA LEU A 9 3.76 -7.40 -5.73
C LEU A 9 4.55 -6.09 -5.58
N VAL A 10 4.42 -5.39 -4.44
CA VAL A 10 5.18 -4.17 -4.16
C VAL A 10 6.64 -4.47 -3.75
N PHE A 11 6.89 -5.58 -3.03
CA PHE A 11 8.19 -5.88 -2.41
C PHE A 11 8.95 -7.08 -2.99
N LEU A 12 8.54 -7.56 -4.17
CA LEU A 12 9.09 -8.75 -4.84
C LEU A 12 10.63 -8.80 -4.90
N GLU A 13 11.31 -7.65 -4.96
CA GLU A 13 12.77 -7.56 -5.03
C GLU A 13 13.50 -7.91 -3.70
N LYS A 14 12.80 -7.96 -2.57
CA LYS A 14 13.40 -8.17 -1.24
C LYS A 14 13.18 -9.56 -0.64
N ASP A 15 12.30 -10.37 -1.23
CA ASP A 15 11.93 -11.68 -0.71
C ASP A 15 12.40 -12.77 -1.69
N SER A 16 13.55 -13.39 -1.39
CA SER A 16 14.18 -14.42 -2.22
C SER A 16 13.41 -15.75 -2.28
N GLY A 17 12.27 -15.85 -1.58
CA GLY A 17 11.39 -17.01 -1.57
C GLY A 17 10.15 -16.87 -2.47
N ILE A 18 9.92 -15.72 -3.10
CA ILE A 18 8.76 -15.49 -3.96
C ILE A 18 9.05 -15.97 -5.39
N ASP A 19 8.21 -16.85 -5.92
CA ASP A 19 8.33 -17.34 -7.30
C ASP A 19 7.89 -16.26 -8.30
N MET A 20 8.86 -15.48 -8.77
CA MET A 20 8.65 -14.46 -9.79
C MET A 20 8.04 -15.04 -11.09
N GLU A 21 8.28 -16.32 -11.41
CA GLU A 21 7.69 -16.95 -12.59
C GLU A 21 6.17 -17.06 -12.48
N GLU A 22 5.64 -17.24 -11.27
CA GLU A 22 4.20 -17.28 -11.05
C GLU A 22 3.58 -15.91 -11.37
N PHE A 23 4.18 -14.82 -10.88
CA PHE A 23 3.68 -13.49 -11.15
C PHE A 23 3.86 -13.03 -12.60
N ILE A 24 4.87 -13.55 -13.31
CA ILE A 24 4.99 -13.39 -14.76
C ILE A 24 3.82 -14.11 -15.47
N LYS A 25 3.52 -15.36 -15.10
CA LYS A 25 2.38 -16.11 -15.67
C LYS A 25 1.04 -15.44 -15.41
N LEU A 26 0.88 -14.82 -14.24
CA LEU A 26 -0.32 -14.04 -13.88
C LEU A 26 -0.39 -12.68 -14.59
N GLY A 27 0.66 -12.30 -15.33
CA GLY A 27 0.69 -11.08 -16.14
C GLY A 27 1.01 -9.80 -15.35
N TYR A 28 1.52 -9.91 -14.12
CA TYR A 28 1.94 -8.76 -13.32
C TYR A 28 3.33 -8.24 -13.71
N PHE A 29 4.17 -9.13 -14.24
CA PHE A 29 5.49 -8.79 -14.73
C PHE A 29 5.71 -9.37 -16.12
N ILE A 30 6.61 -8.73 -16.86
CA ILE A 30 7.18 -9.27 -18.10
C ILE A 30 8.69 -9.33 -17.95
N ARG A 31 9.29 -10.42 -18.41
CA ARG A 31 10.74 -10.54 -18.50
C ARG A 31 11.20 -10.31 -19.93
N CYS A 32 12.07 -9.33 -20.11
CA CYS A 32 12.76 -9.07 -21.36
C CYS A 32 14.26 -9.18 -21.11
N ASN A 33 14.88 -10.24 -21.64
CA ASN A 33 16.26 -10.63 -21.30
C ASN A 33 16.42 -10.88 -19.79
N ASP A 34 17.43 -10.28 -19.16
CA ASP A 34 17.72 -10.40 -17.73
C ASP A 34 17.01 -9.33 -16.88
N THR A 35 16.08 -8.57 -17.48
CA THR A 35 15.36 -7.48 -16.80
C THR A 35 13.88 -7.80 -16.68
N VAL A 36 13.33 -7.51 -15.51
CA VAL A 36 11.91 -7.70 -15.19
C VAL A 36 11.25 -6.34 -15.12
N TYR A 37 10.14 -6.19 -15.84
CA TYR A 37 9.36 -4.96 -15.91
C TYR A 37 7.96 -5.20 -15.35
N ARG A 38 7.40 -4.18 -14.72
CA ARG A 38 6.00 -4.15 -14.31
C ARG A 38 5.11 -3.98 -15.53
N THR A 39 3.96 -4.65 -15.54
CA THR A 39 2.95 -4.49 -16.59
C THR A 39 1.98 -3.35 -16.26
N GLU A 40 1.27 -2.86 -17.27
CA GLU A 40 0.16 -1.92 -17.08
C GLU A 40 -0.91 -2.49 -16.15
N LYS A 41 -1.24 -3.78 -16.30
CA LYS A 41 -2.15 -4.52 -15.40
C LYS A 41 -1.74 -4.35 -13.93
N LEU A 42 -0.45 -4.56 -13.62
CA LEU A 42 0.03 -4.42 -12.25
C LEU A 42 -0.15 -2.99 -11.74
N GLU A 43 0.24 -1.99 -12.52
CA GLU A 43 0.12 -0.58 -12.13
C GLU A 43 -1.34 -0.17 -11.91
N GLU A 44 -2.26 -0.63 -12.76
CA GLU A 44 -3.70 -0.39 -12.61
C GLU A 44 -4.27 -1.03 -11.34
N GLU A 45 -3.97 -2.32 -11.09
CA GLU A 45 -4.46 -3.02 -9.90
C GLU A 45 -3.88 -2.46 -8.60
N LEU A 46 -2.60 -2.06 -8.59
CA LEU A 46 -1.99 -1.39 -7.44
C LEU A 46 -2.67 -0.04 -7.17
N LYS A 47 -2.91 0.75 -8.23
CA LYS A 47 -3.58 2.02 -8.11
C LYS A 47 -5.00 1.86 -7.59
N GLU A 48 -5.80 0.96 -8.17
CA GLU A 48 -7.17 0.69 -7.72
C GLU A 48 -7.19 0.26 -6.25
N PHE A 49 -6.30 -0.64 -5.85
CA PHE A 49 -6.18 -1.08 -4.46
C PHE A 49 -5.89 0.09 -3.52
N ILE A 50 -4.94 0.96 -3.87
CA ILE A 50 -4.57 2.14 -3.09
C ILE A 50 -5.74 3.12 -3.00
N GLU A 51 -6.40 3.43 -4.11
CA GLU A 51 -7.55 4.34 -4.17
C GLU A 51 -8.70 3.89 -3.26
N VAL A 52 -9.01 2.59 -3.26
CA VAL A 52 -10.09 2.06 -2.42
C VAL A 52 -9.71 2.08 -0.95
N LYS A 53 -8.50 1.62 -0.60
CA LYS A 53 -8.10 1.45 0.82
C LYS A 53 -7.70 2.76 1.50
N LYS A 54 -7.19 3.75 0.76
CA LYS A 54 -6.79 5.04 1.35
C LYS A 54 -8.00 5.79 1.93
N GLU A 55 -9.19 5.64 1.34
CA GLU A 55 -10.40 6.27 1.87
C GLU A 55 -10.78 5.70 3.24
N SER A 56 -10.66 4.39 3.42
CA SER A 56 -10.88 3.73 4.72
C SER A 56 -9.87 4.22 5.76
N LEU A 57 -8.59 4.35 5.38
CA LEU A 57 -7.56 4.90 6.27
C LEU A 57 -7.85 6.35 6.67
N PHE A 58 -8.22 7.19 5.70
CA PHE A 58 -8.55 8.57 5.95
C PHE A 58 -9.76 8.71 6.88
N ALA A 59 -10.81 7.90 6.68
CA ALA A 59 -11.97 7.87 7.55
C ALA A 59 -11.60 7.48 9.00
N ALA A 60 -10.77 6.47 9.19
CA ALA A 60 -10.30 6.04 10.51
C ALA A 60 -9.46 7.12 11.22
N ILE A 61 -8.54 7.78 10.50
CA ILE A 61 -7.76 8.90 11.04
C ILE A 61 -8.69 10.06 11.39
N LYS A 62 -9.71 10.33 10.58
CA LYS A 62 -10.69 11.38 10.85
C LYS A 62 -11.51 11.11 12.10
N GLU A 63 -11.91 9.86 12.31
CA GLU A 63 -12.65 9.44 13.50
C GLU A 63 -11.82 9.53 14.78
N LEU A 64 -10.55 9.13 14.72
CA LEU A 64 -9.64 9.14 15.86
C LEU A 64 -8.91 10.48 16.07
N GLY A 65 -8.98 11.38 15.10
CA GLY A 65 -8.28 12.68 15.05
C GLY A 65 -6.78 12.58 14.75
N SER A 66 -6.15 11.42 14.93
CA SER A 66 -4.73 11.20 14.63
C SER A 66 -4.42 9.71 14.44
N ALA A 67 -3.28 9.42 13.83
CA ALA A 67 -2.69 8.08 13.76
C ALA A 67 -1.65 7.81 14.86
N LYS A 68 -1.83 8.39 16.06
CA LYS A 68 -0.94 8.14 17.19
C LYS A 68 -1.01 6.69 17.67
N ASP A 69 -2.21 6.11 17.68
CA ASP A 69 -2.43 4.68 17.90
C ASP A 69 -2.60 3.98 16.54
N ILE A 70 -1.46 3.61 15.94
CA ILE A 70 -1.42 3.01 14.60
C ILE A 70 -2.22 1.71 14.55
N ASN A 71 -2.10 0.87 15.58
CA ASN A 71 -2.81 -0.42 15.62
C ASN A 71 -4.32 -0.20 15.59
N LYS A 72 -4.82 0.76 16.37
CA LYS A 72 -6.25 1.09 16.39
C LYS A 72 -6.73 1.71 15.08
N VAL A 73 -5.93 2.59 14.46
CA VAL A 73 -6.27 3.13 13.12
C VAL A 73 -6.34 2.01 12.09
N MET A 74 -5.35 1.11 12.08
CA MET A 74 -5.29 -0.02 11.15
C MET A 74 -6.50 -0.95 11.34
N GLU A 75 -6.85 -1.27 12.58
CA GLU A 75 -8.04 -2.08 12.90
C GLU A 75 -9.33 -1.42 12.35
N LEU A 76 -9.55 -0.13 12.62
CA LEU A 76 -10.71 0.61 12.12
C LEU A 76 -10.74 0.72 10.60
N ALA A 77 -9.58 0.88 9.96
CA ALA A 77 -9.45 0.96 8.51
C ALA A 77 -9.52 -0.42 7.83
N GLY A 78 -9.59 -1.51 8.59
CA GLY A 78 -9.53 -2.87 8.06
C GLY A 78 -8.23 -3.16 7.31
N ILE A 79 -7.11 -2.65 7.84
CA ILE A 79 -5.75 -2.86 7.32
C ILE A 79 -5.03 -3.85 8.24
N GLN A 80 -4.53 -4.93 7.68
CA GLN A 80 -3.86 -6.00 8.42
C GLN A 80 -2.35 -5.82 8.43
N GLN A 81 -1.80 -5.26 7.35
CA GLN A 81 -0.36 -5.17 7.17
C GLN A 81 0.13 -3.72 7.35
N PHE A 82 1.12 -3.54 8.22
CA PHE A 82 1.71 -2.22 8.47
C PHE A 82 2.27 -1.57 7.20
N ILE A 83 2.78 -2.39 6.28
CA ILE A 83 3.31 -1.88 5.02
C ILE A 83 2.22 -1.26 4.14
N THR A 84 1.04 -1.87 4.09
CA THR A 84 -0.14 -1.31 3.43
C THR A 84 -0.48 0.03 4.07
N PHE A 85 -0.54 0.11 5.41
CA PHE A 85 -0.75 1.38 6.11
C PHE A 85 0.26 2.46 5.70
N SER A 86 1.55 2.13 5.67
CA SER A 86 2.61 3.10 5.34
C SER A 86 2.44 3.67 3.93
N ILE A 87 2.15 2.83 2.94
CA ILE A 87 1.98 3.25 1.55
C ILE A 87 0.74 4.15 1.41
N LEU A 88 -0.38 3.76 2.02
CA LEU A 88 -1.61 4.55 1.97
C LEU A 88 -1.47 5.90 2.69
N ALA A 89 -0.78 5.92 3.84
CA ALA A 89 -0.50 7.14 4.57
C ALA A 89 0.37 8.10 3.74
N ASP A 90 1.42 7.59 3.08
CA ASP A 90 2.26 8.39 2.18
C ASP A 90 1.47 8.97 1.00
N GLU A 91 0.54 8.20 0.45
CA GLU A 91 -0.37 8.67 -0.60
C GLU A 91 -1.26 9.81 -0.11
N LEU A 92 -1.91 9.66 1.04
CA LEU A 92 -2.76 10.70 1.63
C LEU A 92 -1.96 11.97 1.99
N VAL A 93 -0.69 11.83 2.38
CA VAL A 93 0.22 12.97 2.59
C VAL A 93 0.55 13.65 1.26
N ARG A 94 0.84 12.88 0.21
CA ARG A 94 1.11 13.39 -1.13
C ARG A 94 -0.08 14.17 -1.70
N GLU A 95 -1.30 13.69 -1.44
CA GLU A 95 -2.55 14.39 -1.78
C GLU A 95 -2.84 15.61 -0.89
N GLY A 96 -2.09 15.77 0.20
CA GLY A 96 -2.27 16.86 1.15
C GLY A 96 -3.54 16.72 2.01
N ARG A 97 -4.08 15.52 2.16
CA ARG A 97 -5.27 15.23 2.99
C ARG A 97 -4.93 15.06 4.46
N ILE A 98 -3.74 14.54 4.72
CA ILE A 98 -3.15 14.43 6.06
C ILE A 98 -1.74 15.02 6.04
N VAL A 99 -1.22 15.34 7.23
CA VAL A 99 0.15 15.81 7.42
C VAL A 99 0.85 14.91 8.43
N LYS A 100 2.17 14.77 8.30
CA LYS A 100 3.01 14.16 9.34
C LYS A 100 3.52 15.26 10.25
N ASP A 101 3.32 15.11 11.56
CA ASP A 101 3.91 16.01 12.53
C ASP A 101 5.42 15.73 12.72
N LYS A 102 6.04 16.42 13.68
CA LYS A 102 7.48 16.27 13.98
C LYS A 102 7.85 14.88 14.51
N GLU A 103 6.88 14.12 15.00
CA GLU A 103 7.03 12.74 15.48
C GLU A 103 6.64 11.72 14.41
N ASN A 104 6.36 12.17 13.17
CA ASN A 104 5.83 11.39 12.06
C ASN A 104 4.42 10.82 12.28
N ILE A 105 3.65 11.40 13.21
CA ILE A 105 2.26 11.03 13.43
C ILE A 105 1.41 11.67 12.33
N CYS A 106 0.57 10.86 11.69
CA CYS A 106 -0.37 11.35 10.69
C CYS A 106 -1.57 12.05 11.36
N LEU A 107 -1.82 13.30 10.97
CA LEU A 107 -2.89 14.16 11.47
C LEU A 107 -3.74 14.66 10.30
N LEU A 108 -5.01 14.96 10.55
CA LEU A 108 -5.80 15.72 9.58
C LEU A 108 -5.12 17.06 9.30
N LYS A 109 -5.13 17.46 8.03
CA LYS A 109 -4.68 18.81 7.64
C LYS A 109 -5.73 19.86 7.97
#